data_AF-A0A9W9VVZ8-F1
#
_entry.id   AF-A0A9W9VVZ8-F1
#
_cell.length_a   1.000
_cell.length_b   1.000
_cell.length_c   1.000
_cell.angle_alpha   90.00
_cell.angle_beta   90.00
_cell.angle_gamma   90.00
#
_symmetry.space_group_name_H-M   'P 1'
#
loop_
_entity.id
_entity.type
_entity.pdbx_description
1 polymer ?
#
loop_
_entity_poly.entity_id
_entity_poly.type
_entity_poly.pdbx_seq_one_letter_code
_entity_poly.pdbx_strand_id
1 'polypeptide(L)'
;MLLQLPDEILCLISTQLEHQQDRLHLASSCRRLYIALHRTIFVKFLYTIVRNPKLASAVHVLFLGFWTTKATYENHGYPSAVNFDRDIRERLVQEAASDSSRQEKWIKDLECGITDAWLALIIPRLNNLREISLPWSDCAEYIPGMFIDAAKSGTPVFPHLEEAWTMPCYMVFTSETELMLPFLTQPMADLDTILQGVENIPNQRRRVHGTYKSSNLRRLYEALLFHKTTLQVIYVLMSFTNLEVLHISPYTIVEMDDNDMPTQSLVDRLPTSLEFLSIPYFNEDWLDWVLDECELLLDLNVCPKLKTKYLY
;
A
#
# COMPACT_ATOMS: atom_id res chain seq x y z
N MET A 1 -31.61 0.58 8.39
CA MET A 1 -32.14 1.15 7.13
C MET A 1 -31.06 1.84 6.28
N LEU A 2 -30.28 2.79 6.80
CA LEU A 2 -29.24 3.48 6.01
C LEU A 2 -28.21 2.53 5.36
N LEU A 3 -27.85 1.43 6.04
CA LEU A 3 -26.90 0.43 5.53
C LEU A 3 -27.39 -0.40 4.34
N GLN A 4 -28.67 -0.31 3.95
CA GLN A 4 -29.23 -1.02 2.80
C GLN A 4 -29.36 -0.12 1.57
N LEU A 5 -29.14 1.20 1.72
CA LEU A 5 -29.26 2.14 0.61
C LEU A 5 -28.06 1.98 -0.35
N PRO A 6 -28.24 2.14 -1.67
CA PRO A 6 -27.13 2.24 -2.63
C PRO A 6 -26.19 3.41 -2.29
N ASP A 7 -24.92 3.29 -2.66
CA ASP A 7 -23.88 4.29 -2.33
C ASP A 7 -24.21 5.67 -2.93
N GLU A 8 -24.91 5.71 -4.06
CA GLU A 8 -25.39 6.94 -4.71
C GLU A 8 -26.37 7.70 -3.81
N ILE A 9 -27.27 7.00 -3.14
CA ILE A 9 -28.23 7.59 -2.21
C ILE A 9 -27.50 8.13 -0.98
N LEU A 10 -26.49 7.40 -0.49
CA LEU A 10 -25.66 7.85 0.64
C LEU A 10 -24.88 9.12 0.29
N CYS A 11 -24.30 9.18 -0.91
CA CYS A 11 -23.64 10.38 -1.44
C CYS A 11 -24.64 11.54 -1.55
N LEU A 12 -25.83 11.32 -2.11
CA LEU A 12 -26.87 12.35 -2.20
C LEU A 12 -27.25 12.89 -0.82
N ILE A 13 -27.52 12.02 0.16
CA ILE A 13 -27.82 12.43 1.55
C ILE A 13 -26.70 13.34 2.08
N SER A 14 -25.44 12.94 1.90
CA SER A 14 -24.31 13.75 2.38
C SER A 14 -24.20 15.12 1.72
N THR A 15 -24.57 15.24 0.44
CA THR A 15 -24.54 16.52 -0.28
C THR A 15 -25.62 17.48 0.21
N GLN A 16 -26.74 16.95 0.73
CA GLN A 16 -27.83 17.73 1.31
C GLN A 16 -27.55 18.18 2.75
N LEU A 17 -26.55 17.60 3.43
CA LEU A 17 -26.10 18.10 4.73
C LEU A 17 -25.37 19.43 4.53
N GLU A 18 -25.91 20.52 5.06
CA GLU A 18 -25.35 21.86 4.89
C GLU A 18 -24.04 22.04 5.65
N HIS A 19 -23.93 21.47 6.86
CA HIS A 19 -22.75 21.62 7.70
C HIS A 19 -21.70 20.54 7.46
N GLN A 20 -20.43 20.94 7.40
CA GLN A 20 -19.30 20.03 7.27
C GLN A 20 -19.23 19.03 8.44
N GLN A 21 -19.60 19.47 9.65
CA GLN A 21 -19.62 18.63 10.84
C GLN A 21 -20.62 17.46 10.70
N ASP A 22 -21.79 17.72 10.15
CA ASP A 22 -22.81 16.68 9.95
C ASP A 22 -22.36 15.65 8.92
N ARG A 23 -21.65 16.09 7.87
CA ARG A 23 -21.05 15.18 6.88
C ARG A 23 -19.99 14.28 7.50
N LEU A 24 -19.15 14.84 8.38
CA LEU A 24 -18.15 14.08 9.11
C LEU A 24 -18.80 13.10 10.09
N HIS A 25 -19.81 13.54 10.84
CA HIS A 25 -20.58 12.66 11.73
C HIS A 25 -21.24 11.52 10.95
N LEU A 26 -21.87 11.83 9.80
CA LEU A 26 -22.46 10.83 8.92
C LEU A 26 -21.40 9.84 8.41
N ALA A 27 -20.25 10.32 7.93
CA ALA A 27 -19.15 9.46 7.49
C ALA A 27 -18.63 8.58 8.62
N SER A 28 -18.47 9.13 9.83
CA SER A 28 -18.00 8.39 11.01
C SER A 28 -19.02 7.41 11.59
N SER A 29 -20.30 7.56 11.27
CA SER A 29 -21.37 6.76 11.88
C SER A 29 -21.38 5.30 11.40
N CYS A 30 -20.81 4.99 10.23
CA CYS A 30 -20.57 3.61 9.82
C CYS A 30 -19.47 3.47 8.77
N ARG A 31 -18.80 2.31 8.73
CA ARG A 31 -17.73 2.00 7.77
C ARG A 31 -18.15 2.15 6.31
N ARG A 32 -19.39 1.77 5.96
CA ARG A 32 -19.90 1.89 4.59
C ARG A 32 -20.10 3.35 4.16
N LEU A 33 -20.64 4.17 5.06
CA LEU A 33 -20.78 5.61 4.86
C LEU A 33 -19.41 6.29 4.77
N TYR A 34 -18.49 5.91 5.65
CA TYR A 34 -17.10 6.34 5.56
C TYR A 34 -16.54 6.03 4.17
N ILE A 35 -16.63 4.79 3.68
CA ILE A 35 -16.07 4.41 2.37
C ILE A 35 -16.72 5.20 1.23
N ALA A 36 -18.06 5.35 1.23
CA ALA A 36 -18.79 6.09 0.21
C ALA A 36 -18.39 7.57 0.18
N LEU A 37 -18.29 8.21 1.36
CA LEU A 37 -18.05 9.64 1.50
C LEU A 37 -16.57 10.03 1.46
N HIS A 38 -15.69 9.14 1.94
CA HIS A 38 -14.24 9.30 1.93
C HIS A 38 -13.77 9.57 0.51
N ARG A 39 -14.29 8.85 -0.49
CA ARG A 39 -13.93 9.07 -1.90
C ARG A 39 -14.21 10.49 -2.37
N THR A 40 -15.39 11.04 -2.05
CA THR A 40 -15.75 12.42 -2.44
C THR A 40 -14.93 13.46 -1.70
N ILE A 41 -14.70 13.26 -0.40
CA ILE A 41 -13.89 14.17 0.43
C ILE A 41 -12.44 14.17 -0.05
N PHE A 42 -11.90 12.97 -0.29
CA PHE A 42 -10.55 12.76 -0.76
C PHE A 42 -10.32 13.43 -2.11
N VAL A 43 -11.18 13.18 -3.10
CA VAL A 43 -11.11 13.84 -4.40
C VAL A 43 -11.17 15.37 -4.29
N LYS A 44 -12.06 15.92 -3.46
CA LYS A 44 -12.13 17.38 -3.25
C LYS A 44 -10.87 17.92 -2.60
N PHE A 45 -10.30 17.21 -1.64
CA PHE A 45 -9.03 17.55 -1.01
C PHE A 45 -7.90 17.58 -2.04
N LEU A 46 -7.76 16.50 -2.82
CA LEU A 46 -6.80 16.37 -3.90
C LEU A 46 -6.89 17.52 -4.91
N TYR A 47 -8.10 17.86 -5.33
CA TYR A 47 -8.34 19.00 -6.21
C TYR A 47 -7.93 20.34 -5.60
N THR A 48 -8.20 20.52 -4.30
CA THR A 48 -7.84 21.74 -3.57
C THR A 48 -6.33 21.89 -3.46
N ILE A 49 -5.61 20.81 -3.18
CA ILE A 49 -4.15 20.78 -3.12
C ILE A 49 -3.54 21.16 -4.46
N VAL A 50 -4.02 20.56 -5.56
CA VAL A 50 -3.51 20.85 -6.91
C VAL A 50 -3.74 22.32 -7.29
N ARG A 51 -4.90 22.88 -6.96
CA ARG A 51 -5.22 24.29 -7.28
C ARG A 51 -4.55 25.31 -6.36
N ASN A 52 -4.06 24.89 -5.20
CA ASN A 52 -3.52 25.79 -4.20
C ASN A 52 -2.13 25.33 -3.73
N PRO A 53 -1.06 25.71 -4.46
CA PRO A 53 0.31 25.34 -4.11
C PRO A 53 0.73 25.78 -2.70
N LYS A 54 0.14 26.86 -2.16
CA LYS A 54 0.40 27.30 -0.78
C LYS A 54 -0.15 26.32 0.25
N LEU A 55 -1.31 25.71 -0.05
CA LEU A 55 -1.86 24.65 0.80
C LEU A 55 -1.03 23.38 0.67
N ALA A 56 -0.61 23.01 -0.55
CA ALA A 56 0.29 21.88 -0.77
C ALA A 56 1.59 22.01 0.03
N SER A 57 2.19 23.21 0.03
CA SER A 57 3.40 23.51 0.80
C SER A 57 3.19 23.57 2.31
N ALA A 58 1.95 23.62 2.79
CA ALA A 58 1.64 23.57 4.22
C ALA A 58 1.50 22.13 4.74
N VAL A 59 1.46 21.13 3.85
CA VAL A 59 1.38 19.72 4.23
C VAL A 59 2.77 19.24 4.60
N HIS A 60 2.94 18.91 5.88
CA HIS A 60 4.17 18.33 6.44
C HIS A 60 4.05 16.84 6.74
N VAL A 61 2.84 16.37 7.01
CA VAL A 61 2.56 14.97 7.37
C VAL A 61 1.46 14.46 6.48
N LEU A 62 1.68 13.32 5.84
CA LEU A 62 0.68 12.63 5.04
C LEU A 62 0.50 11.20 5.53
N PHE A 63 -0.60 10.96 6.23
CA PHE A 63 -1.03 9.61 6.58
C PHE A 63 -2.09 9.15 5.59
N LEU A 64 -1.76 8.16 4.78
CA LEU A 64 -2.73 7.52 3.89
C LEU A 64 -3.28 6.27 4.58
N GLY A 65 -4.60 6.14 4.58
CA GLY A 65 -5.24 4.84 4.78
C GLY A 65 -5.22 4.04 3.48
N PHE A 66 -6.07 3.02 3.40
CA PHE A 66 -6.25 2.30 2.15
C PHE A 66 -6.74 3.20 1.01
N TRP A 67 -6.17 2.99 -0.16
CA TRP A 67 -6.63 3.58 -1.41
C TRP A 67 -7.06 2.49 -2.40
N THR A 68 -7.89 2.89 -3.35
CA THR A 68 -8.35 2.04 -4.45
C THR A 68 -7.28 1.92 -5.53
N THR A 69 -6.95 0.68 -5.84
CA THR A 69 -6.16 0.25 -6.99
C THR A 69 -7.08 -0.34 -8.05
N LYS A 70 -6.56 -0.56 -9.26
CA LYS A 70 -7.34 -1.18 -10.34
C LYS A 70 -7.88 -2.57 -9.97
N ALA A 71 -7.10 -3.37 -9.24
CA ALA A 71 -7.54 -4.69 -8.79
C ALA A 71 -8.71 -4.61 -7.80
N THR A 72 -8.65 -3.67 -6.84
CA THR A 72 -9.78 -3.44 -5.92
C THR A 72 -11.00 -2.88 -6.64
N TYR A 73 -10.79 -2.15 -7.74
CA TYR A 73 -11.81 -1.48 -8.50
C TYR A 73 -12.69 -2.45 -9.31
N GLU A 74 -12.08 -3.45 -9.95
CA GLU A 74 -12.79 -4.47 -10.74
C GLU A 74 -13.83 -5.26 -9.92
N ASN A 75 -13.68 -5.29 -8.58
CA ASN A 75 -14.56 -6.01 -7.67
C ASN A 75 -15.74 -5.19 -7.12
N HIS A 76 -15.69 -3.86 -7.17
CA HIS A 76 -16.64 -2.99 -6.44
C HIS A 76 -17.43 -2.01 -7.33
N GLY A 77 -17.15 -1.99 -8.63
CA GLY A 77 -17.89 -1.17 -9.60
C GLY A 77 -17.46 0.30 -9.65
N TYR A 78 -17.93 0.98 -10.71
CA TYR A 78 -17.55 2.35 -11.04
C TYR A 78 -18.30 3.35 -10.15
N PRO A 79 -17.63 4.20 -9.36
CA PRO A 79 -18.31 5.36 -8.79
C PRO A 79 -18.77 6.30 -9.92
N SER A 80 -19.88 7.00 -9.68
CA SER A 80 -20.35 8.06 -10.57
C SER A 80 -19.22 9.05 -10.88
N ALA A 81 -19.04 9.36 -12.17
CA ALA A 81 -17.94 10.19 -12.68
C ALA A 81 -17.72 11.44 -11.84
N VAL A 82 -16.57 11.52 -11.16
CA VAL A 82 -16.20 12.76 -10.49
C VAL A 82 -15.76 13.75 -11.54
N ASN A 83 -16.51 14.84 -11.67
CA ASN A 83 -16.22 15.90 -12.64
C ASN A 83 -15.02 16.74 -12.16
N PHE A 84 -13.81 16.23 -12.43
CA PHE A 84 -12.58 17.00 -12.32
C PHE A 84 -12.42 17.92 -13.52
N ASP A 85 -11.82 19.08 -13.27
CA ASP A 85 -11.35 19.97 -14.32
C ASP A 85 -10.41 19.22 -15.27
N ARG A 86 -10.87 19.06 -16.51
CA ARG A 86 -10.19 18.31 -17.56
C ARG A 86 -8.80 18.88 -17.83
N ASP A 87 -8.67 20.19 -17.90
CA ASP A 87 -7.42 20.87 -18.27
C ASP A 87 -6.37 20.71 -17.17
N ILE A 88 -6.80 20.75 -15.91
CA ILE A 88 -5.91 20.45 -14.78
C ILE A 88 -5.45 19.01 -14.88
N ARG A 89 -6.38 18.05 -14.97
CA ARG A 89 -6.07 16.62 -15.02
C ARG A 89 -5.09 16.29 -16.15
N GLU A 90 -5.36 16.74 -17.36
CA GLU A 90 -4.50 16.50 -18.53
C GLU A 90 -3.09 17.07 -18.33
N ARG A 91 -2.98 18.27 -17.75
CA ARG A 91 -1.69 18.87 -17.40
C ARG A 91 -0.91 18.03 -16.38
N LEU A 92 -1.55 17.58 -15.30
CA LEU A 92 -0.88 16.74 -14.29
C LEU A 92 -0.35 15.44 -14.92
N VAL A 93 -1.13 14.84 -15.83
CA VAL A 93 -0.76 13.60 -16.51
C VAL A 93 0.40 13.81 -17.49
N GLN A 94 0.42 14.93 -18.21
CA GLN A 94 1.54 15.29 -19.08
C GLN A 94 2.84 15.49 -18.30
N GLU A 95 2.76 16.07 -17.10
CA GLU A 95 3.91 16.23 -16.21
C GLU A 95 4.41 14.88 -15.67
N ALA A 96 3.53 13.92 -15.40
CA ALA A 96 3.87 12.64 -14.80
C ALA A 96 4.26 11.53 -15.80
N ALA A 97 3.86 11.65 -17.07
CA ALA A 97 4.13 10.63 -18.09
C ALA A 97 4.53 11.28 -19.42
N SER A 98 5.66 10.85 -19.97
CA SER A 98 6.20 11.42 -21.20
C SER A 98 5.62 10.82 -22.49
N ASP A 99 5.15 9.57 -22.46
CA ASP A 99 4.58 8.90 -23.64
C ASP A 99 3.04 8.92 -23.65
N SER A 100 2.48 9.01 -24.84
CA SER A 100 1.02 9.13 -25.04
C SER A 100 0.24 7.92 -24.55
N SER A 101 0.82 6.71 -24.62
CA SER A 101 0.17 5.47 -24.19
C SER A 101 -0.03 5.44 -22.67
N ARG A 102 1.01 5.79 -21.90
CA ARG A 102 0.89 5.98 -20.45
C ARG A 102 -0.10 7.09 -20.15
N GLN A 103 -0.01 8.25 -20.83
CA GLN A 103 -0.94 9.36 -20.58
C GLN A 103 -2.41 8.96 -20.78
N GLU A 104 -2.74 8.24 -21.85
CA GLU A 104 -4.11 7.75 -22.11
C GLU A 104 -4.58 6.83 -20.98
N LYS A 105 -3.71 5.92 -20.53
CA LYS A 105 -4.00 5.02 -19.40
C LYS A 105 -4.25 5.81 -18.11
N TRP A 106 -3.39 6.77 -17.78
CA TRP A 106 -3.57 7.66 -16.64
C TRP A 106 -4.92 8.38 -16.69
N ILE A 107 -5.28 9.00 -17.82
CA ILE A 107 -6.56 9.70 -17.98
C ILE A 107 -7.74 8.76 -17.71
N LYS A 108 -7.72 7.57 -18.32
CA LYS A 108 -8.78 6.57 -18.13
C LYS A 108 -8.92 6.15 -16.68
N ASP A 109 -7.81 5.86 -16.00
CA ASP A 109 -7.83 5.39 -14.61
C ASP A 109 -8.23 6.53 -13.64
N LEU A 110 -7.86 7.79 -13.93
CA LEU A 110 -8.33 8.96 -13.19
C LEU A 110 -9.83 9.21 -13.38
N GLU A 111 -10.37 9.01 -14.59
CA GLU A 111 -11.81 9.08 -14.90
C GLU A 111 -12.61 7.98 -14.21
N CYS A 112 -12.00 6.81 -14.03
CA CYS A 112 -12.54 5.72 -13.22
C CYS A 112 -12.44 6.01 -11.70
N GLY A 113 -11.77 7.09 -11.28
CA GLY A 113 -11.59 7.39 -9.86
C GLY A 113 -10.65 6.42 -9.15
N ILE A 114 -9.67 5.85 -9.87
CA ILE A 114 -8.58 5.08 -9.25
C ILE A 114 -7.74 6.03 -8.40
N THR A 115 -7.82 5.88 -7.08
CA THR A 115 -7.18 6.82 -6.15
C THR A 115 -5.67 6.65 -6.10
N ASP A 116 -5.14 5.47 -6.43
CA ASP A 116 -3.71 5.22 -6.64
C ASP A 116 -3.10 6.20 -7.67
N ALA A 117 -3.75 6.35 -8.83
CA ALA A 117 -3.33 7.31 -9.85
C ALA A 117 -3.38 8.75 -9.31
N TRP A 118 -4.51 9.14 -8.70
CA TRP A 118 -4.62 10.49 -8.15
C TRP A 118 -3.55 10.82 -7.11
N LEU A 119 -3.23 9.88 -6.22
CA LEU A 119 -2.19 10.02 -5.21
C LEU A 119 -0.80 10.19 -5.82
N ALA A 120 -0.47 9.36 -6.82
CA ALA A 120 0.80 9.44 -7.51
C ALA A 120 1.01 10.79 -8.22
N LEU A 121 -0.06 11.48 -8.65
CA LEU A 121 0.08 12.85 -9.12
C LEU A 121 0.34 13.84 -7.97
N ILE A 122 -0.31 13.65 -6.83
CA ILE A 122 -0.40 14.71 -5.83
C ILE A 122 0.74 14.69 -4.83
N ILE A 123 1.21 13.51 -4.43
CA ILE A 123 2.30 13.36 -3.46
C ILE A 123 3.54 14.19 -3.88
N PRO A 124 4.03 14.15 -5.13
CA PRO A 124 5.17 14.98 -5.57
C PRO A 124 5.01 16.50 -5.40
N ARG A 125 3.78 17.00 -5.25
CA ARG A 125 3.49 18.43 -5.09
C ARG A 125 3.55 18.88 -3.63
N LEU A 126 3.63 17.93 -2.69
CA LEU A 126 3.79 18.19 -1.26
C LEU A 126 5.29 18.40 -0.96
N ASN A 127 5.86 19.46 -1.52
CA ASN A 127 7.31 19.72 -1.47
C ASN A 127 7.87 19.93 -0.06
N ASN A 128 7.02 20.21 0.93
CA ASN A 128 7.37 20.35 2.34
C ASN A 128 6.99 19.14 3.20
N LEU A 129 6.69 18.01 2.56
CA LEU A 129 6.39 16.76 3.23
C LEU A 129 7.62 16.29 4.02
N ARG A 130 7.42 16.05 5.31
CA ARG A 130 8.41 15.58 6.28
C ARG A 130 8.16 14.15 6.70
N GLU A 131 6.89 13.79 6.85
CA GLU A 131 6.48 12.46 7.26
C GLU A 131 5.47 11.91 6.27
N ILE A 132 5.67 10.66 5.84
CA ILE A 132 4.70 9.94 5.02
C ILE A 132 4.41 8.56 5.61
N SER A 133 3.14 8.19 5.67
CA SER A 133 2.70 6.86 6.08
C SER A 133 1.78 6.27 5.03
N LEU A 134 2.18 5.13 4.48
CA LEU A 134 1.53 4.49 3.34
C LEU A 134 1.32 2.99 3.62
N PRO A 135 0.07 2.48 3.59
CA PRO A 135 -0.16 1.06 3.48
C PRO A 135 0.16 0.62 2.05
N TRP A 136 1.24 -0.14 1.85
CA TRP A 136 1.60 -0.59 0.51
C TRP A 136 0.56 -1.58 -0.01
N SER A 137 -0.21 -1.18 -1.02
CA SER A 137 -1.05 -2.11 -1.77
C SER A 137 -0.21 -2.81 -2.82
N ASP A 138 -0.23 -4.14 -2.77
CA ASP A 138 0.24 -5.08 -3.79
C ASP A 138 -0.24 -4.75 -5.22
N CYS A 139 -1.39 -4.11 -5.33
CA CYS A 139 -2.02 -3.77 -6.59
C CYS A 139 -1.77 -2.30 -7.01
N ALA A 140 -0.97 -1.54 -6.26
CA ALA A 140 -0.63 -0.17 -6.60
C ALA A 140 0.31 -0.14 -7.80
N GLU A 141 -0.07 0.57 -8.84
CA GLU A 141 0.71 0.69 -10.06
C GLU A 141 1.41 2.05 -10.16
N TYR A 142 0.72 3.10 -9.72
CA TYR A 142 1.13 4.47 -9.98
C TYR A 142 2.05 5.03 -8.90
N ILE A 143 1.73 4.80 -7.62
CA ILE A 143 2.54 5.33 -6.51
C ILE A 143 3.96 4.74 -6.53
N PRO A 144 4.17 3.42 -6.73
CA PRO A 144 5.51 2.88 -6.85
C PRO A 144 6.32 3.51 -7.99
N GLY A 145 5.71 3.63 -9.17
CA GLY A 145 6.33 4.26 -10.33
C GLY A 145 6.71 5.72 -10.06
N MET A 146 5.83 6.47 -9.40
CA MET A 146 6.09 7.86 -9.02
C MET A 146 7.31 7.98 -8.10
N PHE A 147 7.41 7.13 -7.07
CA PHE A 147 8.59 7.15 -6.19
C PHE A 147 9.86 6.85 -6.97
N ILE A 148 9.84 5.82 -7.82
CA ILE A 148 10.98 5.47 -8.68
C ILE A 148 11.40 6.64 -9.56
N ASP A 149 10.45 7.32 -10.18
CA ASP A 149 10.71 8.48 -11.02
C ASP A 149 11.25 9.66 -10.18
N ALA A 150 10.74 9.86 -8.95
CA ALA A 150 11.19 10.89 -8.02
C ALA A 150 12.63 10.69 -7.54
N ALA A 151 13.07 9.47 -7.27
CA ALA A 151 14.46 9.19 -6.90
C ALA A 151 15.44 9.33 -8.07
N LYS A 152 14.99 9.07 -9.30
CA LYS A 152 15.80 9.24 -10.51
C LYS A 152 15.89 10.69 -10.96
N SER A 153 15.00 11.55 -10.47
CA SER A 153 15.00 12.97 -10.77
C SER A 153 16.31 13.61 -10.31
N GLY A 154 16.96 14.37 -11.20
CA GLY A 154 18.12 15.19 -10.83
C GLY A 154 17.79 16.32 -9.85
N THR A 155 16.50 16.56 -9.59
CA THR A 155 16.02 17.52 -8.60
C THR A 155 15.28 16.80 -7.48
N PRO A 156 15.58 17.07 -6.19
CA PRO A 156 14.89 16.42 -5.08
C PRO A 156 13.40 16.75 -5.10
N VAL A 157 12.56 15.72 -5.31
CA VAL A 157 11.10 15.86 -5.28
C VAL A 157 10.58 16.01 -3.84
N PHE A 158 11.26 15.36 -2.89
CA PHE A 158 10.93 15.40 -1.46
C PHE A 158 12.13 15.91 -0.65
N PRO A 159 12.48 17.21 -0.75
CA PRO A 159 13.67 17.76 -0.13
C PRO A 159 13.64 17.74 1.41
N HIS A 160 12.45 17.59 2.01
CA HIS A 160 12.23 17.68 3.44
C HIS A 160 11.76 16.37 4.07
N LEU A 161 11.72 15.26 3.32
CA LEU A 161 11.22 13.99 3.85
C LEU A 161 12.23 13.41 4.85
N GLU A 162 11.78 13.35 6.10
CA GLU A 162 12.54 12.95 7.30
C GLU A 162 12.09 11.55 7.77
N GLU A 163 10.82 11.19 7.57
CA GLU A 163 10.21 9.99 8.11
C GLU A 163 9.29 9.27 7.11
N ALA A 164 9.45 7.96 7.02
CA ALA A 164 8.61 7.12 6.17
C ALA A 164 8.13 5.86 6.92
N TRP A 165 6.81 5.68 6.91
CA TRP A 165 6.13 4.52 7.45
C TRP A 165 5.52 3.70 6.34
N THR A 166 5.74 2.41 6.47
CA THR A 166 5.22 1.43 5.53
C THR A 166 4.52 0.33 6.31
N MET A 167 3.26 0.07 5.99
CA MET A 167 2.54 -1.06 6.58
C MET A 167 2.03 -1.98 5.46
N PRO A 168 2.26 -3.30 5.53
CA PRO A 168 1.71 -4.20 4.51
C PRO A 168 0.18 -4.14 4.50
N CYS A 169 -0.43 -3.97 3.31
CA CYS A 169 -1.88 -3.78 3.17
C CYS A 169 -2.73 -4.93 3.74
N TYR A 170 -2.20 -6.16 3.77
CA TYR A 170 -2.92 -7.34 4.24
C TYR A 170 -3.10 -7.36 5.77
N MET A 171 -2.33 -6.58 6.53
CA MET A 171 -2.41 -6.60 7.99
C MET A 171 -3.55 -5.75 8.56
N VAL A 172 -4.06 -4.75 7.85
CA VAL A 172 -5.16 -3.93 8.41
C VAL A 172 -6.51 -4.66 8.30
N PHE A 173 -6.58 -5.73 7.50
CA PHE A 173 -7.76 -6.60 7.41
C PHE A 173 -7.81 -7.68 8.51
N THR A 174 -6.77 -7.85 9.34
CA THR A 174 -6.79 -8.82 10.45
C THR A 174 -7.51 -8.31 11.71
N SER A 175 -8.16 -7.15 11.64
CA SER A 175 -9.18 -6.74 12.62
C SER A 175 -10.45 -7.62 12.58
N GLU A 176 -10.49 -8.63 11.69
CA GLU A 176 -11.41 -9.78 11.79
C GLU A 176 -10.93 -10.88 12.78
N THR A 177 -10.04 -10.55 13.71
CA THR A 177 -9.68 -11.45 14.83
C THR A 177 -10.91 -11.86 15.64
N GLU A 178 -11.95 -11.03 15.69
CA GLU A 178 -13.26 -11.37 16.28
C GLU A 178 -14.03 -12.48 15.55
N LEU A 179 -13.77 -12.71 14.24
CA LEU A 179 -14.37 -13.81 13.47
C LEU A 179 -13.59 -15.12 13.58
N MET A 180 -12.36 -15.08 14.11
CA MET A 180 -11.50 -16.25 14.36
C MET A 180 -11.60 -16.79 15.80
N LEU A 181 -12.20 -16.04 16.73
CA LEU A 181 -12.38 -16.44 18.13
C LEU A 181 -13.02 -17.83 18.34
N PRO A 182 -13.99 -18.30 17.52
CA PRO A 182 -14.56 -19.64 17.70
C PRO A 182 -13.59 -20.79 17.38
N PHE A 183 -12.50 -20.52 16.64
CA PHE A 183 -11.53 -21.54 16.21
C PHE A 183 -10.34 -21.69 17.17
N LEU A 184 -10.18 -20.77 18.13
CA LEU A 184 -9.06 -20.77 19.07
C LEU A 184 -9.39 -21.40 20.44
N THR A 185 -10.60 -21.94 20.63
CA THR A 185 -11.06 -22.47 21.93
C THR A 185 -11.53 -23.93 21.93
N GLN A 186 -11.15 -24.77 20.95
CA GLN A 186 -11.44 -26.22 21.01
C GLN A 186 -10.17 -27.08 20.96
N PRO A 187 -10.07 -28.14 21.78
CA PRO A 187 -8.93 -29.04 21.75
C PRO A 187 -8.99 -29.92 20.49
N MET A 188 -7.89 -29.94 19.72
CA MET A 188 -7.76 -30.76 18.51
C MET A 188 -7.99 -32.25 18.79
N ALA A 189 -8.86 -32.88 18.01
CA ALA A 189 -8.96 -34.33 17.88
C ALA A 189 -8.38 -34.78 16.53
N ASP A 190 -7.41 -35.70 16.66
CA ASP A 190 -6.83 -36.68 15.74
C ASP A 190 -6.84 -36.45 14.21
N LEU A 191 -5.67 -36.10 13.68
CA LEU A 191 -5.36 -35.88 12.25
C LEU A 191 -5.43 -37.16 11.40
N ASP A 192 -5.31 -38.35 12.00
CA ASP A 192 -5.22 -39.62 11.26
C ASP A 192 -6.56 -40.04 10.62
N THR A 193 -7.68 -39.54 11.14
CA THR A 193 -9.02 -39.80 10.58
C THR A 193 -9.25 -39.03 9.27
N ILE A 194 -8.58 -37.90 9.08
CA ILE A 194 -8.70 -37.07 7.87
C ILE A 194 -7.91 -37.68 6.71
N LEU A 195 -6.77 -38.32 7.00
CA LEU A 195 -5.89 -38.90 5.99
C LEU A 195 -6.46 -40.21 5.41
N GLN A 196 -7.21 -41.00 6.19
CA GLN A 196 -7.84 -42.24 5.70
C GLN A 196 -9.05 -42.02 4.77
N GLY A 197 -9.65 -40.82 4.76
CA GLY A 197 -10.77 -40.47 3.87
C GLY A 197 -10.36 -40.23 2.41
N VAL A 198 -9.08 -39.95 2.17
CA VAL A 198 -8.58 -39.52 0.85
C VAL A 198 -8.19 -40.70 -0.06
N GLU A 199 -7.89 -41.87 0.50
CA GLU A 199 -7.39 -43.02 -0.27
C GLU A 199 -8.48 -43.90 -0.94
N ASN A 200 -9.77 -43.65 -0.69
CA ASN A 200 -10.85 -44.61 -1.02
C ASN A 200 -11.87 -44.17 -2.10
N ILE A 201 -11.55 -43.30 -3.06
CA ILE A 201 -12.49 -42.96 -4.16
C ILE A 201 -12.03 -43.56 -5.51
N PRO A 202 -12.80 -44.48 -6.14
CA PRO A 202 -12.39 -45.15 -7.38
C PRO A 202 -12.51 -44.30 -8.64
N ASN A 203 -11.54 -44.53 -9.54
CA ASN A 203 -11.44 -43.98 -10.89
C ASN A 203 -12.61 -44.35 -11.81
N GLN A 204 -13.29 -43.35 -12.40
CA GLN A 204 -13.87 -43.49 -13.74
C GLN A 204 -13.33 -42.41 -14.69
N ARG A 205 -12.49 -42.86 -15.62
CA ARG A 205 -11.94 -42.10 -16.74
C ARG A 205 -12.96 -42.03 -17.89
N ARG A 206 -13.29 -40.82 -18.37
CA ARG A 206 -13.35 -40.55 -19.81
C ARG A 206 -12.69 -39.19 -20.13
N ARG A 207 -11.93 -39.22 -21.22
CA ARG A 207 -10.90 -38.28 -21.68
C ARG A 207 -11.44 -36.88 -21.99
N VAL A 208 -10.62 -35.84 -21.73
CA VAL A 208 -10.03 -34.86 -22.69
C VAL A 208 -9.33 -33.72 -21.91
N HIS A 209 -8.12 -33.35 -22.35
CA HIS A 209 -7.30 -32.15 -22.02
C HIS A 209 -6.76 -31.98 -20.60
N GLY A 210 -5.44 -32.09 -20.47
CA GLY A 210 -4.70 -31.87 -19.24
C GLY A 210 -4.74 -30.40 -18.81
N THR A 211 -5.17 -30.16 -17.57
CA THR A 211 -5.02 -28.90 -16.84
C THR A 211 -4.22 -29.20 -15.58
N TYR A 212 -2.92 -28.93 -15.63
CA TYR A 212 -2.12 -28.74 -14.42
C TYR A 212 -2.52 -27.36 -13.86
N LYS A 213 -2.94 -27.28 -12.59
CA LYS A 213 -3.64 -26.14 -11.99
C LYS A 213 -2.87 -24.82 -12.14
N SER A 214 -3.38 -23.93 -12.98
CA SER A 214 -2.90 -22.55 -13.23
C SER A 214 -2.95 -21.61 -12.03
N SER A 215 -3.55 -22.02 -10.90
CA SER A 215 -3.75 -21.17 -9.72
C SER A 215 -2.50 -20.96 -8.87
N ASN A 216 -1.59 -21.93 -8.79
CA ASN A 216 -0.43 -21.86 -7.88
C ASN A 216 0.75 -21.12 -8.52
N LEU A 217 0.97 -21.32 -9.82
CA LEU A 217 1.98 -20.59 -10.60
C LEU A 217 1.64 -19.11 -10.74
N ARG A 218 0.33 -18.77 -10.84
CA ARG A 218 -0.14 -17.39 -10.82
C ARG A 218 0.12 -16.72 -9.48
N ARG A 219 -0.17 -17.38 -8.37
CA ARG A 219 0.13 -16.86 -7.01
C ARG A 219 1.63 -16.68 -6.76
N LEU A 220 2.46 -17.61 -7.25
CA LEU A 220 3.93 -17.49 -7.17
C LEU A 220 4.44 -16.35 -8.05
N TYR A 221 3.93 -16.20 -9.27
CA TYR A 221 4.30 -15.09 -10.16
C TYR A 221 3.83 -13.74 -9.64
N GLU A 222 2.62 -13.67 -9.07
CA GLU A 222 2.09 -12.49 -8.39
C GLU A 222 2.91 -12.15 -7.14
N ALA A 223 3.35 -13.15 -6.36
CA ALA A 223 4.24 -12.97 -5.21
C ALA A 223 5.66 -12.49 -5.61
N LEU A 224 6.21 -13.00 -6.72
CA LEU A 224 7.52 -12.58 -7.24
C LEU A 224 7.48 -11.18 -7.87
N LEU A 225 6.39 -10.84 -8.58
CA LEU A 225 6.19 -9.49 -9.13
C LEU A 225 5.92 -8.47 -8.00
N PHE A 226 5.21 -8.90 -6.94
CA PHE A 226 4.97 -8.19 -5.69
C PHE A 226 6.27 -7.82 -4.96
N HIS A 227 7.19 -8.76 -4.87
CA HIS A 227 8.47 -8.55 -4.19
C HIS A 227 9.32 -7.51 -4.93
N LYS A 228 9.31 -7.55 -6.27
CA LYS A 228 10.12 -6.65 -7.10
C LYS A 228 9.70 -5.19 -7.01
N THR A 229 8.40 -4.89 -7.11
CA THR A 229 7.92 -3.50 -7.05
C THR A 229 8.12 -2.90 -5.66
N THR A 230 7.88 -3.69 -4.61
CA THR A 230 8.08 -3.28 -3.22
C THR A 230 9.55 -2.98 -2.94
N LEU A 231 10.45 -3.88 -3.34
CA LEU A 231 11.89 -3.66 -3.23
C LEU A 231 12.33 -2.39 -3.97
N GLN A 232 11.86 -2.18 -5.20
CA GLN A 232 12.21 -1.00 -5.99
C GLN A 232 11.83 0.31 -5.30
N VAL A 233 10.66 0.38 -4.66
CA VAL A 233 10.24 1.57 -3.91
C VAL A 233 11.07 1.76 -2.64
N ILE A 234 11.59 0.68 -2.07
CA ILE A 234 12.40 0.75 -0.86
C ILE A 234 13.82 1.19 -1.16
N TYR A 235 14.41 0.69 -2.24
CA TYR A 235 15.64 1.28 -2.79
C TYR A 235 15.51 2.79 -3.03
N VAL A 236 14.33 3.20 -3.49
CA VAL A 236 14.02 4.60 -3.70
C VAL A 236 13.91 5.36 -2.40
N LEU A 237 13.20 4.82 -1.39
CA LEU A 237 13.13 5.46 -0.07
C LEU A 237 14.53 5.59 0.55
N MET A 238 15.38 4.58 0.37
CA MET A 238 16.77 4.56 0.82
C MET A 238 17.67 5.55 0.06
N SER A 239 17.22 6.09 -1.08
CA SER A 239 17.95 7.13 -1.81
C SER A 239 17.72 8.54 -1.24
N PHE A 240 16.75 8.74 -0.33
CA PHE A 240 16.53 10.03 0.32
C PHE A 240 17.58 10.29 1.40
N THR A 241 18.42 11.29 1.15
CA THR A 241 19.55 11.67 2.01
C THR A 241 19.16 12.21 3.38
N ASN A 242 17.90 12.59 3.55
CA ASN A 242 17.36 13.19 4.78
C ASN A 242 16.48 12.20 5.55
N LEU A 243 16.36 10.94 5.11
CA LEU A 243 15.56 9.95 5.81
C LEU A 243 16.23 9.58 7.14
N GLU A 244 15.64 10.01 8.24
CA GLU A 244 16.11 9.82 9.61
C GLU A 244 15.38 8.66 10.29
N VAL A 245 14.09 8.46 9.96
CA VAL A 245 13.23 7.47 10.62
C VAL A 245 12.59 6.56 9.58
N LEU A 246 12.79 5.25 9.74
CA LEU A 246 12.23 4.25 8.83
C LEU A 246 11.51 3.15 9.61
N HIS A 247 10.23 2.98 9.32
CA HIS A 247 9.38 1.92 9.85
C HIS A 247 8.96 0.97 8.73
N ILE A 248 9.57 -0.21 8.71
CA ILE A 248 9.50 -1.08 7.55
C ILE A 248 9.72 -2.55 7.89
N SER A 249 8.89 -3.41 7.32
CA SER A 249 9.01 -4.85 7.51
C SER A 249 10.22 -5.39 6.75
N PRO A 250 11.00 -6.36 7.29
CA PRO A 250 12.24 -6.79 6.66
C PRO A 250 11.99 -7.50 5.33
N TYR A 251 10.81 -8.13 5.14
CA TYR A 251 10.34 -8.68 3.85
C TYR A 251 10.43 -7.71 2.69
N THR A 252 10.38 -6.42 3.01
CA THR A 252 10.30 -5.39 2.00
C THR A 252 11.68 -4.79 1.69
N ILE A 253 12.68 -4.96 2.58
CA ILE A 253 14.04 -4.44 2.42
C ILE A 253 14.95 -5.39 1.64
N VAL A 254 14.87 -6.68 1.95
CA VAL A 254 15.83 -7.68 1.44
C VAL A 254 15.16 -8.62 0.45
N GLU A 255 15.90 -9.12 -0.53
CA GLU A 255 15.41 -10.16 -1.45
C GLU A 255 15.33 -11.52 -0.73
N MET A 256 14.30 -12.30 -1.04
CA MET A 256 14.14 -13.68 -0.53
C MET A 256 14.56 -14.73 -1.55
N ASP A 257 15.06 -15.85 -1.05
CA ASP A 257 15.23 -17.07 -1.85
C ASP A 257 13.92 -17.88 -1.94
N ASP A 258 13.99 -19.05 -2.58
CA ASP A 258 12.86 -19.97 -2.74
C ASP A 258 12.37 -20.58 -1.41
N ASN A 259 13.12 -20.41 -0.30
CA ASN A 259 12.76 -20.87 1.04
C ASN A 259 12.22 -19.74 1.93
N ASP A 260 11.91 -18.58 1.34
CA ASP A 260 11.54 -17.37 2.07
C ASP A 260 12.62 -16.94 3.08
N MET A 261 13.91 -17.16 2.75
CA MET A 261 15.04 -16.69 3.56
C MET A 261 15.69 -15.44 2.94
N PRO A 262 16.06 -14.45 3.77
CA PRO A 262 16.80 -13.28 3.32
C PRO A 262 18.13 -13.64 2.63
N THR A 263 18.34 -13.12 1.43
CA THR A 263 19.56 -13.34 0.64
C THR A 263 20.54 -12.17 0.69
N GLN A 264 20.15 -11.07 1.32
CA GLN A 264 20.87 -9.80 1.34
C GLN A 264 20.93 -9.25 2.76
N SER A 265 22.03 -8.59 3.11
CA SER A 265 22.19 -7.93 4.40
C SER A 265 21.43 -6.61 4.45
N LEU A 266 20.88 -6.26 5.63
CA LEU A 266 20.32 -4.94 5.90
C LEU A 266 21.40 -3.85 5.84
N VAL A 267 22.63 -4.20 6.20
CA VAL A 267 23.79 -3.31 6.20
C VAL A 267 24.01 -2.69 4.82
N ASP A 268 23.84 -3.48 3.76
CA ASP A 268 24.08 -3.03 2.38
C ASP A 268 22.92 -2.20 1.80
N ARG A 269 21.82 -2.06 2.55
CA ARG A 269 20.57 -1.46 2.06
C ARG A 269 20.22 -0.15 2.76
N LEU A 270 20.48 -0.03 4.05
CA LEU A 270 20.02 1.12 4.82
C LEU A 270 20.79 2.42 4.51
N PRO A 271 20.11 3.59 4.49
CA PRO A 271 20.78 4.85 4.27
C PRO A 271 21.62 5.24 5.50
N THR A 272 22.76 5.89 5.25
CA THR A 272 23.66 6.34 6.33
C THR A 272 23.10 7.48 7.17
N SER A 273 22.06 8.17 6.68
CA SER A 273 21.33 9.22 7.40
C SER A 273 20.43 8.70 8.51
N LEU A 274 20.13 7.40 8.53
CA LEU A 274 19.12 6.81 9.39
C LEU A 274 19.50 6.93 10.87
N GLU A 275 18.62 7.54 11.66
CA GLU A 275 18.73 7.68 13.11
C GLU A 275 17.88 6.67 13.86
N PHE A 276 16.83 6.17 13.22
CA PHE A 276 15.87 5.26 13.82
C PHE A 276 15.38 4.21 12.82
N LEU A 277 15.48 2.96 13.21
CA LEU A 277 14.95 1.83 12.46
C LEU A 277 13.99 1.04 13.35
N SER A 278 12.76 0.90 12.88
CA SER A 278 11.78 0.00 13.44
C SER A 278 11.46 -1.07 12.41
N ILE A 279 11.59 -2.32 12.84
CA ILE A 279 11.33 -3.49 12.02
C ILE A 279 10.09 -4.17 12.60
N PRO A 280 8.88 -3.70 12.27
CA PRO A 280 7.67 -4.32 12.78
C PRO A 280 7.36 -5.61 12.02
N TYR A 281 6.85 -6.60 12.75
CA TYR A 281 6.20 -7.79 12.17
C TYR A 281 7.08 -8.58 11.20
N PHE A 282 7.94 -9.43 11.74
CA PHE A 282 8.68 -10.46 11.01
C PHE A 282 8.25 -11.85 11.49
N ASN A 283 8.42 -12.88 10.64
CA ASN A 283 8.19 -14.27 11.07
C ASN A 283 9.17 -14.61 12.21
N GLU A 284 8.72 -15.34 13.23
CA GLU A 284 9.56 -15.81 14.33
C GLU A 284 10.80 -16.55 13.82
N ASP A 285 10.69 -17.26 12.68
CA ASP A 285 11.80 -17.94 12.02
C ASP A 285 12.94 -17.00 11.59
N TRP A 286 12.68 -15.69 11.50
CA TRP A 286 13.65 -14.67 11.12
C TRP A 286 14.21 -13.90 12.30
N LEU A 287 13.74 -14.15 13.51
CA LEU A 287 14.17 -13.40 14.69
C LEU A 287 15.69 -13.41 14.82
N ASP A 288 16.30 -14.59 14.70
CA ASP A 288 17.75 -14.74 14.79
C ASP A 288 18.47 -13.94 13.69
N TRP A 289 18.01 -14.04 12.44
CA TRP A 289 18.60 -13.27 11.34
C TRP A 289 18.46 -11.75 11.53
N VAL A 290 17.28 -11.26 11.96
CA VAL A 290 17.05 -9.83 12.20
C VAL A 290 17.94 -9.33 13.36
N LEU A 291 18.14 -10.14 14.39
CA LEU A 291 19.04 -9.83 15.50
C LEU A 291 20.50 -9.77 15.03
N ASP A 292 20.95 -10.76 14.27
CA ASP A 292 22.32 -10.80 13.71
C ASP A 292 22.59 -9.58 12.82
N GLU A 293 21.66 -9.23 11.92
CA GLU A 293 21.79 -8.04 11.07
C GLU A 293 21.77 -6.74 11.88
N CYS A 294 21.00 -6.70 12.97
CA CYS A 294 21.05 -5.58 13.90
C CYS A 294 22.42 -5.47 14.58
N GLU A 295 23.03 -6.58 15.01
CA GLU A 295 24.38 -6.57 15.59
C GLU A 295 25.41 -6.09 14.56
N LEU A 296 25.36 -6.62 13.34
CA LEU A 296 26.22 -6.19 12.23
C LEU A 296 26.11 -4.69 11.94
N LEU A 297 24.90 -4.13 11.96
CA LEU A 297 24.70 -2.68 11.78
C LEU A 297 25.40 -1.83 12.85
N LEU A 298 25.51 -2.34 14.09
CA LEU A 298 26.20 -1.66 15.19
C LEU A 298 27.71 -1.81 15.05
N ASP A 299 28.19 -3.03 14.80
CA ASP A 299 29.61 -3.35 14.74
C ASP A 299 30.30 -2.65 13.56
N LEU A 300 29.62 -2.59 12.41
CA LEU A 300 30.14 -1.95 11.20
C LEU A 300 29.92 -0.43 11.19
N ASN A 301 29.14 0.11 12.13
CA ASN A 301 28.83 1.53 12.25
C ASN A 301 28.31 2.16 10.94
N VAL A 302 27.48 1.40 10.20
CA VAL A 302 27.01 1.80 8.86
C VAL A 302 26.01 2.95 8.92
N CYS A 303 25.20 2.99 9.99
CA CYS A 303 24.31 4.10 10.31
C CYS A 303 24.82 4.77 11.60
N PRO A 304 25.82 5.67 11.54
CA PRO A 304 26.49 6.21 12.73
C PRO A 304 25.58 7.03 13.63
N LYS A 305 24.39 7.40 13.15
CA LYS A 305 23.36 8.13 13.90
C LYS A 305 22.29 7.24 14.51
N LEU A 306 22.33 5.92 14.28
CA LEU A 306 21.28 5.00 14.71
C LEU A 306 21.24 4.91 16.25
N LYS A 307 20.24 5.55 16.87
CA LYS A 307 20.14 5.72 18.33
C LYS A 307 19.32 4.63 19.01
N THR A 308 18.25 4.16 18.35
CA THR A 308 17.27 3.28 18.97
C THR A 308 16.74 2.27 17.96
N LYS A 309 16.55 1.03 18.42
CA LYS A 309 15.95 -0.06 17.66
C LYS A 309 14.75 -0.59 18.43
N TYR A 310 13.61 -0.68 17.76
CA TYR A 310 12.46 -1.39 18.30
C TYR A 310 12.17 -2.60 17.41
N LEU A 311 12.16 -3.77 18.04
CA LEU A 311 11.62 -5.00 17.48
C LEU A 311 10.22 -5.14 18.09
N TYR A 312 9.20 -5.10 17.22
CA TYR A 312 7.79 -5.30 17.57
C TYR A 312 7.27 -6.57 16.95
#